data_AF-A0A924UYH9-F1
#
_entry.id   AF-A0A924UYH9-F1
#
_cell.length_a   1.000
_cell.length_b   1.000
_cell.length_c   1.000
_cell.angle_alpha   90.00
_cell.angle_beta   90.00
_cell.angle_gamma   90.00
#
_symmetry.space_group_name_H-M   'P 1'
#
loop_
_entity.id
_entity.type
_entity.pdbx_description
1 polymer ?
#
loop_
_entity_poly.entity_id
_entity_poly.type
_entity_poly.pdbx_seq_one_letter_code
_entity_poly.pdbx_strand_id
1 'polypeptide(L)'
;MDALSHILEDIPISQAEYVYISGRGNWLIEQPQQSAMVIYAVTAGEAYLYLHDKSIKLEAGGILLMPSGVRHQTGFPDSKHSLSTPYLATPDRLTFGGHDNPLQYTGEGNTHAVVLAVRCLIDAEMSRPILSALPDCFLLHGENNQSMPAWLQLGLQFLGLET
;
A
#
# COMPACT_ATOMS: atom_id res chain seq x y z
N MET A 1 5.39 -23.32 0.36
CA MET A 1 5.94 -21.99 0.05
C MET A 1 5.90 -21.80 -1.44
N ASP A 2 5.40 -20.66 -1.90
CA ASP A 2 5.42 -20.30 -3.31
C ASP A 2 6.78 -19.63 -3.66
N ALA A 3 7.07 -19.51 -4.95
CA ALA A 3 8.32 -18.91 -5.42
C ALA A 3 8.45 -17.41 -5.06
N LEU A 4 7.34 -16.70 -4.87
CA LEU A 4 7.34 -15.30 -4.47
C LEU A 4 7.82 -15.12 -3.03
N SER A 5 7.45 -16.03 -2.13
CA SER A 5 7.90 -16.01 -0.73
C SER A 5 9.41 -16.07 -0.64
N HIS A 6 10.04 -16.97 -1.41
CA HIS A 6 11.50 -17.09 -1.46
C HIS A 6 12.18 -15.84 -2.02
N ILE A 7 11.58 -15.21 -3.04
CA ILE A 7 12.13 -13.98 -3.61
C ILE A 7 12.06 -12.82 -2.60
N LEU A 8 10.98 -12.73 -1.80
CA LEU A 8 10.84 -11.68 -0.79
C LEU A 8 11.80 -11.87 0.39
N GLU A 9 12.13 -13.11 0.75
CA GLU A 9 13.15 -13.41 1.78
C GLU A 9 14.55 -12.91 1.39
N ASP A 10 14.85 -12.91 0.09
CA ASP A 10 16.14 -12.47 -0.44
C ASP A 10 16.27 -10.94 -0.56
N ILE A 11 15.20 -10.16 -0.32
CA ILE A 11 15.24 -8.70 -0.35
C ILE A 11 15.61 -8.18 1.05
N PRO A 12 16.80 -7.59 1.24
CA PRO A 12 17.19 -7.02 2.52
C PRO A 12 16.34 -5.77 2.81
N ILE A 13 15.31 -5.93 3.62
CA ILE A 13 14.47 -4.84 4.10
C ILE A 13 15.16 -4.21 5.31
N SER A 14 15.36 -2.90 5.25
CA SER A 14 15.87 -2.09 6.34
C SER A 14 14.87 -0.97 6.64
N GLN A 15 14.75 -0.55 7.91
CA GLN A 15 13.95 0.61 8.33
C GLN A 15 12.53 0.64 7.73
N ALA A 16 11.58 0.01 8.42
CA ALA A 16 10.17 0.12 8.08
C ALA A 16 9.56 1.35 8.76
N GLU A 17 8.89 2.19 7.98
CA GLU A 17 8.04 3.26 8.47
C GLU A 17 6.61 2.95 8.06
N TYR A 18 5.64 3.31 8.88
CA TYR A 18 4.24 3.06 8.55
C TYR A 18 3.37 4.27 8.85
N VAL A 19 2.24 4.38 8.16
CA VAL A 19 1.26 5.42 8.41
C VAL A 19 -0.13 4.84 8.16
N TYR A 20 -1.05 5.14 9.07
CA TYR A 20 -2.45 4.84 8.83
C TYR A 20 -3.07 5.98 8.04
N ILE A 21 -3.86 5.64 7.03
CA ILE A 21 -4.63 6.56 6.21
C ILE A 21 -6.10 6.33 6.56
N SER A 22 -6.80 7.37 7.01
CA SER A 22 -8.26 7.39 7.12
C SER A 22 -8.84 8.15 5.94
N GLY A 23 -9.29 7.39 4.94
CA GLY A 23 -9.87 7.93 3.71
C GLY A 23 -11.36 8.22 3.86
N ARG A 24 -11.76 9.46 3.58
CA ARG A 24 -13.13 9.97 3.75
C ARG A 24 -13.73 10.45 2.44
N GLY A 25 -15.01 10.11 2.22
CA GLY A 25 -15.74 10.41 0.99
C GLY A 25 -14.91 10.13 -0.26
N ASN A 26 -14.73 11.18 -1.06
CA ASN A 26 -13.84 11.16 -2.22
C ASN A 26 -12.42 11.52 -1.77
N TRP A 27 -11.51 10.55 -1.84
CA TRP A 27 -10.13 10.77 -1.45
C TRP A 27 -9.16 10.11 -2.43
N LEU A 28 -8.03 10.76 -2.65
CA LEU A 28 -6.88 10.20 -3.37
C LEU A 28 -5.61 10.72 -2.70
N ILE A 29 -4.71 9.78 -2.43
CA ILE A 29 -3.35 10.06 -1.99
C ILE A 29 -2.39 9.64 -3.08
N GLU A 30 -1.44 10.50 -3.40
CA GLU A 30 -0.35 10.21 -4.32
C GLU A 30 0.89 9.74 -3.56
N GLN A 31 1.45 8.63 -4.06
CA GLN A 31 2.78 8.18 -3.74
C GLN A 31 3.73 8.55 -4.88
N PRO A 32 4.73 9.42 -4.66
CA PRO A 32 5.72 9.75 -5.67
C PRO A 32 6.64 8.56 -5.96
N GLN A 33 7.31 8.59 -7.11
CA GLN A 33 8.37 7.62 -7.42
C GLN A 33 9.45 7.65 -6.33
N GLN A 34 9.84 6.47 -5.85
CA GLN A 34 10.90 6.31 -4.86
C GLN A 34 11.63 4.97 -5.02
N SER A 35 12.78 4.84 -4.35
CA SER A 35 13.60 3.62 -4.31
C SER A 35 13.29 2.76 -3.08
N ALA A 36 12.02 2.70 -2.69
CA ALA A 36 11.55 1.96 -1.53
C ALA A 36 10.37 1.08 -1.91
N MET A 37 10.26 -0.08 -1.26
CA MET A 37 9.08 -0.91 -1.38
C MET A 37 7.97 -0.33 -0.53
N VAL A 38 6.75 -0.40 -1.04
CA VAL A 38 5.56 0.07 -0.34
C VAL A 38 4.55 -1.05 -0.22
N ILE A 39 4.00 -1.23 0.96
CA ILE A 39 2.95 -2.22 1.25
C ILE A 39 1.70 -1.47 1.63
N TYR A 40 0.58 -1.81 1.00
CA TYR A 40 -0.74 -1.30 1.37
C TYR A 40 -1.56 -2.46 1.94
N ALA A 41 -2.07 -2.30 3.16
CA ALA A 41 -3.01 -3.23 3.77
C ALA A 41 -4.29 -2.48 4.12
N VAL A 42 -5.43 -2.90 3.57
CA VAL A 42 -6.73 -2.31 3.92
C VAL A 42 -7.21 -2.96 5.20
N THR A 43 -7.28 -2.21 6.28
CA THR A 43 -7.70 -2.71 7.61
C THR A 43 -9.20 -2.57 7.83
N ALA A 44 -9.85 -1.63 7.13
CA ALA A 44 -11.31 -1.49 7.11
C ALA A 44 -11.77 -0.87 5.79
N GLY A 45 -12.97 -1.26 5.32
CA GLY A 45 -13.60 -0.69 4.14
C GLY A 45 -12.98 -1.18 2.83
N GLU A 46 -12.97 -0.30 1.82
CA GLU A 46 -12.41 -0.60 0.50
C GLU A 46 -11.64 0.60 -0.08
N ALA A 47 -10.54 0.30 -0.77
CA ALA A 47 -9.70 1.28 -1.43
C ALA A 47 -9.31 0.77 -2.82
N TYR A 48 -8.95 1.70 -3.69
CA TYR A 48 -8.42 1.40 -5.01
C TYR A 48 -6.99 1.88 -5.10
N LEU A 49 -6.14 1.09 -5.74
CA LEU A 49 -4.83 1.51 -6.19
C LEU A 49 -4.86 1.76 -7.70
N TYR A 50 -4.32 2.90 -8.09
CA TYR A 50 -4.27 3.38 -9.45
C TYR A 50 -2.83 3.47 -9.92
N LEU A 51 -2.49 2.63 -10.89
CA LEU A 51 -1.14 2.48 -11.40
C LEU A 51 -1.21 2.38 -12.93
N HIS A 52 -0.58 3.34 -13.61
CA HIS A 52 -0.70 3.49 -15.06
C HIS A 52 -2.19 3.56 -15.48
N ASP A 53 -2.62 2.69 -16.41
CA ASP A 53 -4.01 2.57 -16.85
C ASP A 53 -4.81 1.48 -16.10
N LYS A 54 -4.30 1.01 -14.96
CA LYS A 54 -4.91 -0.06 -14.17
C LYS A 54 -5.46 0.47 -12.85
N SER A 55 -6.66 -0.01 -12.50
CA SER A 55 -7.25 0.15 -11.17
C SER A 55 -7.35 -1.21 -10.48
N ILE A 56 -6.82 -1.32 -9.28
CA ILE A 56 -6.84 -2.54 -8.47
C ILE A 56 -7.68 -2.27 -7.23
N LYS A 57 -8.79 -3.00 -7.08
CA LYS A 57 -9.65 -2.91 -5.89
C LYS A 57 -9.04 -3.74 -4.75
N LEU A 58 -8.99 -3.15 -3.56
CA LEU A 58 -8.61 -3.79 -2.30
C LEU A 58 -9.76 -3.63 -1.31
N GLU A 59 -10.20 -4.73 -0.73
CA GLU A 59 -11.17 -4.75 0.37
C GLU A 59 -10.45 -5.02 1.68
N ALA A 60 -11.13 -4.86 2.81
CA ALA A 60 -10.59 -5.19 4.13
C ALA A 60 -9.93 -6.59 4.15
N GLY A 61 -8.68 -6.65 4.63
CA GLY A 61 -7.81 -7.82 4.60
C GLY A 61 -7.01 -7.98 3.30
N GLY A 62 -7.30 -7.18 2.27
CA GLY A 62 -6.54 -7.12 1.03
C GLY A 62 -5.21 -6.41 1.23
N ILE A 63 -4.15 -6.99 0.65
CA ILE A 63 -2.81 -6.45 0.71
C ILE A 63 -2.24 -6.34 -0.70
N LEU A 64 -1.62 -5.20 -0.97
CA LEU A 64 -0.86 -4.98 -2.18
C LEU A 64 0.59 -4.63 -1.83
N LEU A 65 1.50 -5.28 -2.53
CA LEU A 65 2.93 -5.01 -2.47
C LEU A 65 3.36 -4.26 -3.73
N MET A 66 4.06 -3.15 -3.56
CA MET A 66 4.69 -2.34 -4.60
C MET A 66 6.22 -2.44 -4.48
N PRO A 67 6.90 -3.31 -5.25
CA PRO A 67 8.32 -3.62 -5.03
C PRO A 67 9.27 -2.48 -5.38
N SER A 68 8.97 -1.73 -6.45
CA SER A 68 9.89 -0.77 -7.07
C SER A 68 9.50 0.71 -6.86
N GLY A 69 8.62 0.98 -5.90
CA GLY A 69 8.23 2.35 -5.51
C GLY A 69 7.70 3.21 -6.66
N VAL A 70 7.08 2.59 -7.67
CA VAL A 70 6.53 3.26 -8.85
C VAL A 70 5.53 4.33 -8.42
N ARG A 71 5.48 5.49 -9.10
CA ARG A 71 4.45 6.51 -8.84
C ARG A 71 3.04 5.92 -9.02
N HIS A 72 2.18 6.08 -8.04
CA HIS A 72 0.79 5.61 -8.09
C HIS A 72 -0.10 6.42 -7.13
N GLN A 73 -1.40 6.20 -7.21
CA GLN A 73 -2.35 6.79 -6.29
C GLN A 73 -3.16 5.72 -5.57
N THR A 74 -3.55 5.98 -4.33
CA THR A 74 -4.44 5.13 -3.55
C THR A 74 -5.64 5.95 -3.10
N GLY A 75 -6.85 5.43 -3.24
CA GLY A 75 -8.02 6.14 -2.79
C GLY A 75 -9.36 5.54 -3.17
N PHE A 76 -10.40 6.33 -3.01
CA PHE A 76 -11.75 5.99 -3.39
C PHE A 76 -12.32 7.19 -4.18
N PRO A 77 -12.19 7.21 -5.52
CA PRO A 77 -12.77 8.27 -6.33
C PRO A 77 -14.28 8.04 -6.47
N ASP A 78 -15.02 9.14 -6.56
CA ASP A 78 -16.45 9.13 -6.82
C ASP A 78 -16.78 8.23 -8.03
N SER A 79 -17.89 7.52 -7.95
CA SER A 79 -18.57 6.80 -9.05
C SER A 79 -18.71 7.58 -10.38
N LYS A 80 -18.56 8.91 -10.37
CA LYS A 80 -18.55 9.77 -11.56
C LYS A 80 -17.18 9.91 -12.25
N HIS A 81 -16.09 9.57 -11.58
CA HIS A 81 -14.77 9.51 -12.20
C HIS A 81 -14.60 8.16 -12.90
N SER A 82 -14.33 8.20 -14.20
CA SER A 82 -13.94 6.99 -14.94
C SER A 82 -12.70 6.40 -14.26
N LEU A 83 -12.73 5.11 -13.95
CA LEU A 83 -11.61 4.32 -13.40
C LEU A 83 -10.31 4.45 -14.23
N SER A 84 -10.41 4.98 -15.46
CA SER A 84 -9.32 5.27 -16.39
C SER A 84 -8.58 6.58 -16.14
N THR A 85 -9.09 7.49 -15.30
CA THR A 85 -8.43 8.77 -14.97
C THR A 85 -8.67 9.16 -13.52
N PRO A 86 -7.93 8.55 -12.57
CA PRO A 86 -7.87 9.01 -11.19
C PRO A 86 -6.97 10.24 -11.20
N TYR A 87 -7.56 11.39 -11.47
CA TYR A 87 -6.85 12.66 -11.34
C TYR A 87 -7.78 13.59 -10.57
N LEU A 88 -7.72 13.50 -9.24
CA LEU A 88 -7.98 14.68 -8.43
C LEU A 88 -6.89 15.71 -8.79
N ALA A 89 -7.29 16.98 -8.98
CA ALA A 89 -6.38 18.03 -9.44
C ALA A 89 -5.18 18.27 -8.50
N THR A 90 -5.30 17.88 -7.22
CA THR A 90 -4.27 17.95 -6.19
C THR A 90 -4.48 16.83 -5.16
N PRO A 91 -3.97 15.61 -5.38
CA PRO A 91 -4.05 14.57 -4.36
C PRO A 91 -3.19 14.95 -3.14
N ASP A 92 -3.61 14.50 -1.96
CA ASP A 92 -2.76 14.60 -0.77
C ASP A 92 -1.49 13.76 -0.99
N ARG A 93 -0.34 14.20 -0.46
CA ARG A 93 0.89 13.39 -0.54
C ARG A 93 0.99 12.49 0.69
N LEU A 94 1.29 11.23 0.44
CA LEU A 94 1.63 10.30 1.51
C LEU A 94 2.96 10.74 2.14
N THR A 95 2.96 10.95 3.44
CA THR A 95 4.17 11.34 4.17
C THR A 95 4.43 10.33 5.29
N PHE A 96 5.59 9.68 5.24
CA PHE A 96 6.06 8.82 6.31
C PHE A 96 6.86 9.69 7.28
N GLY A 97 6.50 9.64 8.56
CA GLY A 97 6.99 10.55 9.60
C GLY A 97 7.92 9.90 10.63
N GLY A 98 8.51 8.74 10.35
CA GLY A 98 9.38 8.03 11.29
C GLY A 98 8.60 7.14 12.27
N HIS A 99 8.71 7.38 13.59
CA HIS A 99 8.08 6.56 14.63
C HIS A 99 6.78 7.15 15.20
N ASP A 100 6.51 8.44 14.99
CA ASP A 100 5.33 9.11 15.59
C ASP A 100 4.01 8.75 14.86
N ASN A 101 4.10 8.10 13.70
CA ASN A 101 3.06 7.45 12.87
C ASN A 101 1.61 7.91 13.07
N PRO A 102 1.32 9.21 12.87
CA PRO A 102 -0.03 9.72 13.08
C PRO A 102 -0.98 9.20 12.01
N LEU A 103 -2.24 8.99 12.39
CA LEU A 103 -3.34 8.72 11.44
C LEU A 103 -3.50 9.93 10.50
N GLN A 104 -3.19 9.76 9.22
CA GLN A 104 -3.38 10.76 8.17
C GLN A 104 -4.82 10.70 7.66
N TYR A 105 -5.58 11.78 7.89
CA TYR A 105 -6.92 11.93 7.34
C TYR A 105 -6.84 12.54 5.94
N THR A 106 -7.59 11.99 4.99
CA THR A 106 -7.65 12.48 3.61
C THR A 106 -9.09 12.48 3.10
N GLY A 107 -9.45 13.48 2.30
CA GLY A 107 -10.81 13.71 1.83
C GLY A 107 -11.77 14.22 2.91
N GLU A 108 -13.05 14.32 2.56
CA GLU A 108 -14.11 14.87 3.40
C GLU A 108 -15.31 13.92 3.51
N GLY A 109 -16.07 14.02 4.61
CA GLY A 109 -17.26 13.20 4.85
C GLY A 109 -16.99 11.94 5.67
N ASN A 110 -17.76 10.88 5.41
CA ASN A 110 -17.66 9.64 6.18
C ASN A 110 -16.43 8.83 5.79
N THR A 111 -15.82 8.14 6.76
CA THR A 111 -14.71 7.22 6.51
C THR A 111 -15.18 6.04 5.66
N HIS A 112 -14.59 5.90 4.48
CA HIS A 112 -14.81 4.77 3.58
C HIS A 112 -13.78 3.67 3.80
N ALA A 113 -12.55 4.03 4.18
CA ALA A 113 -11.49 3.07 4.36
C ALA A 113 -10.48 3.49 5.43
N VAL A 114 -9.85 2.49 6.04
CA VAL A 114 -8.61 2.63 6.79
C VAL A 114 -7.56 1.78 6.10
N VAL A 115 -6.46 2.40 5.69
CA VAL A 115 -5.37 1.75 4.96
C VAL A 115 -4.08 1.96 5.73
N LEU A 116 -3.37 0.89 6.02
CA LEU A 116 -2.01 0.94 6.50
C LEU A 116 -1.07 0.97 5.30
N ALA A 117 -0.28 2.03 5.17
CA ALA A 117 0.81 2.09 4.22
C ALA A 117 2.12 1.89 4.96
N VAL A 118 2.95 0.95 4.51
CA VAL A 118 4.27 0.66 5.06
C VAL A 118 5.31 0.95 3.99
N ARG A 119 6.30 1.77 4.30
CA ARG A 119 7.48 2.00 3.46
C ARG A 119 8.66 1.25 4.04
N CYS A 120 9.29 0.45 3.19
CA CYS A 120 10.47 -0.34 3.52
C CYS A 120 11.64 0.17 2.69
N LEU A 121 12.71 0.65 3.35
CA LEU A 121 13.94 0.98 2.64
C LEU A 121 14.62 -0.30 2.21
N ILE A 122 15.00 -0.34 0.94
CA ILE A 122 15.71 -1.47 0.34
C ILE A 122 17.05 -0.96 -0.18
N ASP A 123 18.09 -1.77 -0.07
CA ASP A 123 19.32 -1.52 -0.82
C ASP A 123 19.02 -1.65 -2.32
N ALA A 124 18.81 -0.51 -2.96
CA ALA A 124 18.38 -0.42 -4.34
C ALA A 124 19.44 -0.94 -5.32
N GLU A 125 20.73 -0.96 -4.96
CA GLU A 125 21.79 -1.49 -5.82
C GLU A 125 21.86 -3.01 -5.73
N MET A 126 21.86 -3.56 -4.51
CA MET A 126 21.91 -5.02 -4.31
C MET A 126 20.61 -5.70 -4.76
N SER A 127 19.47 -5.04 -4.56
CA SER A 127 18.15 -5.62 -4.85
C SER A 127 17.68 -5.33 -6.28
N ARG A 128 18.38 -4.46 -7.03
CA ARG A 128 18.00 -4.05 -8.38
C ARG A 128 17.68 -5.21 -9.33
N PRO A 129 18.52 -6.26 -9.42
CA PRO A 129 18.29 -7.35 -10.37
C PRO A 129 16.96 -8.06 -10.07
N ILE A 130 16.68 -8.30 -8.78
CA ILE A 130 15.46 -8.95 -8.32
C ILE A 130 14.26 -8.04 -8.55
N LEU A 131 14.32 -6.79 -8.07
CA LEU A 131 13.22 -5.82 -8.20
C LEU A 131 12.84 -5.56 -9.66
N SER A 132 13.82 -5.55 -10.58
CA SER A 132 13.57 -5.35 -12.01
C SER A 132 12.87 -6.53 -12.71
N ALA A 133 12.94 -7.72 -12.12
CA ALA A 133 12.29 -8.92 -12.64
C ALA A 133 10.86 -9.08 -12.09
N LEU A 134 10.48 -8.28 -11.08
CA LEU A 134 9.17 -8.35 -10.45
C LEU A 134 8.15 -7.47 -11.20
N PRO A 135 6.88 -7.90 -11.26
CA PRO A 135 5.76 -7.02 -11.57
C PRO A 135 5.77 -5.73 -10.73
N ASP A 136 5.21 -4.66 -11.30
CA ASP A 136 5.08 -3.37 -10.61
C ASP A 136 4.27 -3.46 -9.31
N CYS A 137 3.37 -4.45 -9.21
CA CYS A 137 2.58 -4.71 -8.03
C CYS A 137 2.18 -6.20 -7.89
N PHE A 138 2.04 -6.66 -6.65
CA PHE A 138 1.49 -7.98 -6.32
C PHE A 138 0.31 -7.83 -5.37
N LEU A 139 -0.75 -8.61 -5.60
CA LEU A 139 -1.79 -8.78 -4.58
C LEU A 139 -1.44 -10.00 -3.74
N LEU A 140 -1.29 -9.81 -2.44
CA LEU A 140 -1.06 -10.91 -1.51
C LEU A 140 -2.42 -11.42 -1.04
N HIS A 141 -2.78 -12.60 -1.52
CA HIS A 141 -3.93 -13.36 -1.05
C HIS A 141 -3.44 -14.35 0.01
N GLY A 142 -4.15 -14.50 1.13
CA GLY A 142 -3.90 -15.65 1.99
C GLY A 142 -4.48 -16.93 1.40
N GLU A 143 -4.13 -18.03 2.03
CA GLU A 143 -4.58 -19.37 1.66
C GLU A 143 -6.12 -19.38 1.57
N ASN A 144 -6.64 -19.85 0.43
CA ASN A 144 -8.07 -19.84 0.05
C ASN A 144 -8.69 -18.51 -0.39
N ASN A 145 -7.88 -17.51 -0.80
CA ASN A 145 -8.35 -16.31 -1.50
C ASN A 145 -9.31 -15.41 -0.67
N GLN A 146 -9.33 -15.58 0.66
CA GLN A 146 -10.34 -14.97 1.53
C GLN A 146 -9.80 -14.34 2.82
N SER A 147 -8.52 -14.49 3.15
CA SER A 147 -7.95 -13.88 4.36
C SER A 147 -6.55 -13.36 4.09
N MET A 148 -6.14 -12.31 4.81
CA MET A 148 -4.73 -11.90 4.92
C MET A 148 -3.88 -13.07 5.45
N PRO A 149 -2.65 -13.31 4.95
CA PRO A 149 -1.74 -14.32 5.49
C PRO A 149 -1.53 -14.15 7.00
N ALA A 150 -1.59 -15.24 7.77
CA ALA A 150 -1.59 -15.19 9.24
C ALA A 150 -0.35 -14.51 9.84
N TRP A 151 0.83 -14.72 9.26
CA TRP A 151 2.07 -14.07 9.71
C TRP A 151 2.01 -12.55 9.53
N LEU A 152 1.35 -12.08 8.48
CA LEU A 152 1.20 -10.65 8.21
C LEU A 152 0.12 -10.05 9.10
N GLN A 153 -0.97 -10.78 9.38
CA GLN A 153 -1.94 -10.36 10.41
C GLN A 153 -1.26 -10.13 11.76
N LEU A 154 -0.40 -11.06 12.18
CA LEU A 154 0.37 -10.94 13.41
C LEU A 154 1.33 -9.74 13.35
N GLY A 155 2.06 -9.57 12.24
CA GLY A 155 2.92 -8.41 12.02
C GLY A 155 2.17 -7.08 12.15
N LEU A 156 1.00 -6.96 11.52
CA LEU A 156 0.16 -5.75 11.61
C LEU A 156 -0.41 -5.53 13.02
N GLN A 157 -0.77 -6.60 13.74
CA GLN A 157 -1.20 -6.51 15.12
C GLN A 157 -0.09 -5.97 16.03
N PHE A 158 1.15 -6.43 15.85
CA PHE A 158 2.29 -5.90 16.60
C PHE A 158 2.53 -4.42 16.29
N LEU A 159 2.45 -4.00 15.01
CA LEU A 159 2.56 -2.59 14.64
C LEU A 159 1.45 -1.73 15.28
N GLY A 160 0.22 -2.25 15.40
CA GLY A 160 -0.86 -1.55 16.08
C GLY A 160 -0.72 -1.46 17.61
N LEU A 161 0.21 -2.21 18.21
CA LEU A 161 0.49 -2.22 19.65
C LEU A 161 1.69 -1.33 20.03
N GLU A 162 2.45 -0.84 19.06
CA GLU A 162 3.47 0.20 19.27
C GLU A 162 2.78 1.56 19.50
N THR A 163 2.32 1.78 20.73
CA THR A 163 1.80 3.07 21.24
C THR A 163 2.77 3.71 22.21
#